data_AF-A0A0F8Y1R1-F1
#
_entry.id   AF-A0A0F8Y1R1-F1
#
_cell.length_a   1.000
_cell.length_b   1.000
_cell.length_c   1.000
_cell.angle_alpha   90.00
_cell.angle_beta   90.00
_cell.angle_gamma   90.00
#
_symmetry.space_group_name_H-M   'P 1'
#
loop_
_entity.id
_entity.type
_entity.pdbx_description
1 polymer ?
#
loop_
_entity_poly.entity_id
_entity_poly.type
_entity_poly.pdbx_seq_one_letter_code
_entity_poly.pdbx_strand_id
1 'polypeptide(L)' 'MAVRNFRKVKTAKMAAAKARKRGLKATVFKKKKGVVGVSVTRKK' A
#
# COMPACT_ATOMS: atom_id res chain seq x y z
N MET A 1 -4.99 3.95 10.31
CA MET A 1 -4.14 3.77 9.11
C MET A 1 -3.39 2.46 9.27
N ALA A 2 -3.60 1.48 8.40
CA ALA A 2 -2.92 0.18 8.45
C ALA A 2 -1.78 0.16 7.41
N VAL A 3 -0.58 -0.31 7.79
CA VAL A 3 0.58 -0.37 6.91
C VAL A 3 1.00 -1.82 6.68
N ARG A 4 1.10 -2.24 5.41
CA ARG A 4 1.66 -3.56 5.02
C ARG A 4 2.93 -3.37 4.21
N ASN A 5 3.98 -4.14 4.55
CA ASN A 5 5.25 -4.10 3.84
C ASN A 5 5.33 -5.25 2.82
N PHE A 6 5.88 -4.99 1.64
CA PHE A 6 6.11 -5.96 0.58
C PHE A 6 7.55 -5.90 0.11
N ARG A 7 8.14 -7.06 -0.22
CA ARG A 7 9.49 -7.15 -0.82
C ARG A 7 9.52 -6.79 -2.31
N LYS A 8 8.41 -6.95 -3.03
CA LYS A 8 8.30 -6.68 -4.47
C LYS A 8 7.42 -5.45 -4.72
N VAL A 9 7.86 -4.56 -5.62
CA VAL A 9 7.13 -3.33 -5.96
C VAL A 9 5.78 -3.63 -6.63
N LYS A 10 5.74 -4.65 -7.51
CA LYS A 10 4.52 -5.04 -8.24
C LYS A 10 3.38 -5.43 -7.28
N THR A 11 3.67 -6.20 -6.23
CA THR A 11 2.67 -6.61 -5.22
C THR A 11 2.20 -5.45 -4.36
N ALA A 12 3.09 -4.52 -3.98
CA ALA A 12 2.69 -3.30 -3.28
C ALA A 12 1.72 -2.44 -4.11
N LYS A 13 2.02 -2.26 -5.41
CA LYS A 13 1.16 -1.53 -6.35
C LYS A 13 -0.23 -2.19 -6.47
N MET A 14 -0.28 -3.52 -6.63
CA MET A 14 -1.55 -4.25 -6.69
C MET A 14 -2.36 -4.12 -5.40
N ALA A 15 -1.71 -4.25 -4.23
CA ALA A 15 -2.40 -4.15 -2.94
C ALA A 15 -3.02 -2.76 -2.73
N ALA A 16 -2.29 -1.70 -3.10
CA ALA A 16 -2.81 -0.33 -3.04
C ALA A 16 -3.98 -0.12 -4.02
N ALA A 17 -3.88 -0.64 -5.25
CA ALA A 17 -4.96 -0.54 -6.24
C ALA A 17 -6.23 -1.28 -5.76
N LYS A 18 -6.09 -2.48 -5.19
CA LYS A 18 -7.20 -3.25 -4.61
C LYS A 18 -7.86 -2.51 -3.44
N ALA A 19 -7.07 -1.86 -2.60
CA ALA A 19 -7.60 -1.03 -1.51
C ALA A 19 -8.39 0.19 -2.03
N ARG A 20 -7.88 0.87 -3.07
CA ARG A 20 -8.59 2.00 -3.71
C ARG A 20 -9.91 1.56 -4.35
N LYS A 21 -9.94 0.41 -5.02
CA LYS A 21 -11.19 -0.17 -5.58
C LYS A 21 -12.24 -0.45 -4.50
N ARG A 22 -11.82 -0.72 -3.27
CA ARG A 22 -12.72 -0.91 -2.10
C ARG A 22 -13.12 0.41 -1.42
N GLY A 23 -12.89 1.56 -2.04
CA GLY A 23 -13.24 2.88 -1.50
C GLY A 23 -12.28 3.39 -0.40
N LEU A 24 -11.16 2.72 -0.16
CA LEU A 24 -10.18 3.12 0.86
C LEU A 24 -9.14 4.07 0.27
N LYS A 25 -8.61 4.99 1.09
CA LYS A 25 -7.41 5.77 0.74
C LYS A 25 -6.19 4.86 0.88
N ALA A 26 -5.39 4.70 -0.17
CA ALA A 26 -4.15 3.92 -0.10
C ALA A 26 -2.97 4.60 -0.79
N THR A 27 -1.82 4.62 -0.12
CA THR A 27 -0.55 5.20 -0.62
C THR A 27 0.58 4.19 -0.55
N VAL A 28 1.47 4.23 -1.53
CA VAL A 28 2.65 3.35 -1.64
C VAL A 28 3.89 4.19 -1.37
N PHE A 29 4.80 3.71 -0.52
CA PHE A 29 6.04 4.41 -0.21
C PHE A 29 7.22 3.44 -0.14
N LYS A 30 8.41 3.91 -0.52
CA LYS A 30 9.63 3.10 -0.50
C LYS A 30 10.24 3.15 0.91
N LYS A 31 10.60 1.99 1.46
CA LYS A 31 11.39 1.82 2.69
C LYS A 31 12.86 1.49 2.34
N LYS A 32 13.75 1.58 3.33
CA LYS A 32 15.15 1.15 3.21
C LYS A 32 15.24 -0.33 2.77
N LYS A 33 16.32 -0.68 2.05
CA LYS A 33 16.62 -2.03 1.56
C LYS A 33 15.58 -2.64 0.58
N GLY A 34 15.04 -1.84 -0.34
CA GLY A 34 14.17 -2.33 -1.43
C GLY A 34 12.75 -2.74 -1.02
N VAL A 35 12.39 -2.57 0.25
CA VAL A 35 11.05 -2.85 0.77
C VAL A 35 10.09 -1.73 0.36
N VAL A 36 8.86 -2.07 0.00
CA VAL A 36 7.80 -1.11 -0.33
C VAL A 36 6.65 -1.25 0.67
N GLY A 37 6.32 -0.16 1.36
CA GLY A 37 5.17 -0.07 2.25
C GLY A 37 3.92 0.38 1.50
N VAL A 38 2.77 -0.15 1.90
CA VAL A 38 1.45 0.32 1.48
C VAL A 38 0.69 0.76 2.72
N SER A 39 0.34 2.04 2.81
CA SER A 39 -0.59 2.54 3.82
C SER A 39 -2.02 2.48 3.28
N VAL A 40 -2.97 2.07 4.12
CA VAL A 40 -4.40 2.06 3.83
C VAL A 40 -5.17 2.73 4.97
N THR A 41 -6.03 3.67 4.63
CA THR A 41 -6.86 4.44 5.56
C THR A 41 -8.31 4.40 5.08
N ARG A 42 -9.27 4.19 5.98
CA ARG A 42 -10.70 4.35 5.65
C ARG A 42 -10.94 5.80 5.28
N LYS A 43 -11.61 6.06 4.15
CA LYS A 43 -12.27 7.36 3.95
C LYS A 43 -13.30 7.47 5.08
N LYS A 44 -13.16 8.49 5.94
CA LYS A 44 -14.26 8.90 6.81
C LYS A 44 -15.41 9.36 5.92
#